data_AF-A0A842TJL4-F1
#
_entry.id   AF-A0A842TJL4-F1
#
_cell.length_a   1.000
_cell.length_b   1.000
_cell.length_c   1.000
_cell.angle_alpha   90.00
_cell.angle_beta   90.00
_cell.angle_gamma   90.00
#
_symmetry.space_group_name_H-M   'P 1'
#
loop_
_entity.id
_entity.type
_entity.pdbx_description
1 polymer ?
#
loop_
_entity_poly.entity_id
_entity_poly.type
_entity_poly.pdbx_seq_one_letter_code
_entity_poly.pdbx_strand_id
1 'polypeptide(L)' 'MATISVRISQKLKKEMEKFKHINWSEIMRNAIKNEINNQMEKNLAKAVLINERIRKKAPKDFNSVDIIRRFREERH' A
#
# COMPACT_ATOMS: atom_id res chain seq x y z
N MET A 1 15.25 3.56 15.25
CA MET A 1 15.45 4.11 13.89
C MET A 1 16.35 3.17 13.11
N ALA A 2 16.08 2.95 11.82
CA ALA A 2 16.93 2.15 10.94
C ALA A 2 17.68 3.08 9.98
N THR A 3 18.96 2.80 9.74
CA THR A 3 19.81 3.60 8.84
C THR A 3 20.07 2.81 7.57
N ILE A 4 19.91 3.46 6.43
CA ILE A 4 20.25 2.91 5.11
C ILE A 4 21.35 3.77 4.48
N SER A 5 22.29 3.15 3.76
CA SER A 5 23.29 3.86 2.96
C SER A 5 22.97 3.66 1.49
N VAL A 6 22.71 4.76 0.78
CA VAL A 6 22.36 4.73 -0.65
C VAL A 6 23.55 5.21 -1.46
N ARG A 7 24.05 4.35 -2.36
CA ARG A 7 25.13 4.73 -3.28
C ARG A 7 24.54 5.57 -4.41
N ILE A 8 25.08 6.78 -4.58
CA ILE A 8 24.74 7.71 -5.66
C ILE A 8 25.99 8.07 -6.47
N SER A 9 25.78 8.59 -7.67
CA SER A 9 26.90 9.08 -8.50
C SER A 9 27.55 10.31 -7.87
N GLN A 10 28.86 10.48 -8.09
CA GLN A 10 29.60 11.64 -7.58
C GLN A 10 29.07 12.96 -8.13
N LYS A 11 28.58 12.96 -9.38
CA LYS A 11 27.93 14.12 -9.99
C LYS A 11 26.67 14.51 -9.23
N LEU A 12 25.81 13.55 -8.90
CA LEU A 12 24.58 13.82 -8.16
C LEU A 12 24.86 14.34 -6.76
N LYS A 13 25.84 13.76 -6.05
CA LYS A 13 26.26 14.27 -4.74
C LYS A 13 26.71 15.73 -4.80
N LYS A 14 27.49 16.10 -5.80
CA LYS A 14 27.91 17.50 -6.02
C LYS A 14 26.74 18.43 -6.26
N GLU A 15 25.74 18.02 -7.05
CA GLU A 15 24.52 18.82 -7.25
C GLU A 15 23.74 18.98 -5.94
N MET A 16 23.60 17.91 -5.16
CA MET A 16 22.92 17.96 -3.85
C MET A 16 23.62 18.92 -2.88
N GLU A 17 24.96 18.93 -2.86
CA GLU A 17 25.77 19.78 -2.00
C GLU A 17 25.66 21.28 -2.35
N LYS A 18 25.23 21.64 -3.57
CA LYS A 18 24.95 23.04 -3.93
C LYS A 18 23.73 23.58 -3.18
N PHE A 19 22.78 22.73 -2.83
CA PHE A 19 21.54 23.11 -2.16
C PHE A 19 21.55 22.68 -0.68
N LYS A 20 22.46 23.26 0.10
CA LYS A 20 22.65 22.91 1.53
C LYS A 20 21.45 23.18 2.43
N HIS A 21 20.54 24.07 2.00
CA HIS A 21 19.31 24.39 2.74
C HIS A 21 18.25 23.28 2.65
N ILE A 22 18.42 22.31 1.76
CA ILE A 22 17.46 21.23 1.54
C ILE A 22 17.75 20.07 2.48
N ASN A 23 16.71 19.59 3.18
CA ASN A 23 16.79 18.35 3.96
C ASN A 23 16.62 17.13 3.05
N TRP A 24 17.72 16.67 2.46
CA TRP A 24 17.74 15.52 1.55
C TRP A 24 17.26 14.22 2.21
N SER A 25 17.49 14.04 3.52
CA SER A 25 17.02 12.86 4.26
C SER A 25 15.51 12.84 4.39
N GLU A 26 14.86 14.00 4.53
CA GLU A 26 13.41 14.11 4.53
C GLU A 26 12.84 13.81 3.14
N ILE A 27 13.44 14.37 2.09
CA ILE A 27 13.03 14.09 0.70
C ILE A 27 13.12 12.60 0.39
N MET A 28 14.24 11.95 0.72
CA MET A 28 14.40 10.51 0.48
C MET A 28 13.40 9.67 1.28
N ARG A 29 13.13 10.02 2.55
CA ARG A 29 12.12 9.31 3.35
C ARG A 29 10.73 9.41 2.74
N ASN A 30 10.33 10.61 2.29
CA ASN A 30 9.03 10.81 1.66
C ASN A 30 8.92 10.11 0.30
N ALA A 31 9.99 10.12 -0.50
CA ALA A 31 10.03 9.38 -1.76
C ALA A 31 9.85 7.86 -1.53
N ILE A 32 10.57 7.29 -0.55
CA ILE A 32 10.45 5.87 -0.20
C ILE A 32 9.03 5.55 0.28
N LYS A 33 8.46 6.37 1.18
CA LYS A 33 7.11 6.17 1.70
C LYS A 33 6.05 6.21 0.59
N ASN A 34 6.16 7.17 -0.32
CA ASN A 34 5.23 7.31 -1.44
C ASN A 34 5.32 6.11 -2.39
N GLU A 35 6.53 5.63 -2.69
CA GLU A 35 6.68 4.45 -3.55
C GLU A 35 6.11 3.20 -2.89
N ILE A 36 6.34 2.99 -1.60
CA ILE A 36 5.73 1.87 -0.84
C ILE A 36 4.21 1.93 -0.92
N ASN A 37 3.61 3.10 -0.66
CA ASN A 37 2.16 3.28 -0.72
C ASN A 37 1.61 2.98 -2.12
N ASN A 38 2.27 3.51 -3.18
CA ASN A 38 1.86 3.24 -4.56
C ASN A 38 1.88 1.74 -4.89
N GLN A 39 2.90 1.02 -4.43
CA GLN A 39 2.98 -0.43 -4.65
C GLN A 39 1.90 -1.18 -3.85
N MET A 40 1.62 -0.75 -2.62
CA MET A 40 0.52 -1.30 -1.82
C MET A 40 -0.85 -1.05 -2.46
N GLU A 41 -1.12 0.17 -2.95
CA GLU A 41 -2.36 0.52 -3.64
C GLU A 41 -2.52 -0.26 -4.95
N LYS A 42 -1.46 -0.40 -5.75
CA LYS A 42 -1.46 -1.26 -6.94
C LYS A 42 -1.78 -2.71 -6.59
N ASN A 43 -1.21 -3.23 -5.51
CA ASN A 43 -1.51 -4.58 -5.04
C ASN A 43 -2.95 -4.72 -4.56
N LEU A 44 -3.50 -3.72 -3.86
CA LEU A 44 -4.90 -3.70 -3.45
C LEU A 44 -5.83 -3.68 -4.67
N ALA A 45 -5.58 -2.80 -5.64
CA ALA A 45 -6.35 -2.73 -6.88
C ALA A 45 -6.31 -4.07 -7.63
N LYS A 46 -5.14 -4.69 -7.73
CA LYS A 46 -4.98 -6.02 -8.32
C LYS A 46 -5.76 -7.09 -7.54
N ALA A 47 -5.73 -7.06 -6.22
CA ALA A 47 -6.47 -7.99 -5.37
C ALA A 47 -8.00 -7.83 -5.56
N VAL A 48 -8.50 -6.59 -5.63
CA VAL A 48 -9.92 -6.30 -5.91
C VAL A 48 -10.31 -6.84 -7.28
N LEU A 49 -9.52 -6.61 -8.33
CA LEU A 49 -9.80 -7.11 -9.68
C LEU A 49 -9.81 -8.65 -9.74
N ILE A 50 -8.88 -9.31 -9.05
CA ILE A 50 -8.86 -10.77 -8.94
C ILE A 50 -10.10 -11.26 -8.19
N ASN A 51 -10.47 -10.60 -7.10
CA ASN A 51 -11.67 -10.95 -6.34
C ASN A 51 -12.91 -10.84 -7.23
N GLU A 52 -13.13 -9.72 -7.91
CA GLU A 52 -14.27 -9.53 -8.80
C GLU A 52 -14.29 -10.55 -9.95
N ARG A 53 -13.13 -10.94 -10.49
CA ARG A 53 -13.05 -11.98 -11.53
C ARG A 53 -13.43 -13.37 -11.01
N ILE A 54 -13.08 -13.71 -9.78
CA ILE A 54 -13.30 -15.03 -9.19
C ILE A 54 -14.64 -15.08 -8.43
N ARG A 55 -15.22 -13.92 -8.09
CA ARG A 55 -16.44 -13.78 -7.31
C ARG A 55 -17.60 -14.49 -8.01
N LYS A 56 -18.09 -15.55 -7.36
CA LYS A 56 -19.31 -16.24 -7.79
C LYS A 56 -20.52 -15.39 -7.44
N LYS A 57 -21.47 -15.26 -8.37
CA LYS A 57 -22.78 -14.68 -8.05
C LYS A 57 -23.45 -15.54 -7.00
N ALA A 58 -23.96 -14.89 -5.96
CA ALA A 58 -24.77 -15.58 -4.97
C ALA A 58 -26.06 -16.11 -5.64
N PRO A 59 -26.58 -17.26 -5.21
CA PRO A 59 -27.90 -17.74 -5.64
C PRO A 59 -28.97 -16.67 -5.41
N LYS A 60 -30.05 -16.68 -6.22
CA LYS A 60 -31.10 -15.66 -6.16
C LYS A 60 -31.73 -15.52 -4.77
N ASP A 61 -31.84 -16.63 -4.04
CA ASP A 61 -32.49 -16.68 -2.73
C ASP A 61 -31.48 -16.56 -1.56
N PHE A 62 -30.23 -16.18 -1.86
CA PHE A 62 -29.20 -16.05 -0.86
C PHE A 62 -29.31 -14.71 -0.13
N ASN A 63 -29.81 -14.74 1.11
CA ASN A 63 -29.82 -13.60 2.00
C ASN A 63 -28.60 -13.62 2.93
N SER A 64 -27.64 -12.73 2.68
CA SER A 64 -26.44 -12.60 3.52
C SER A 64 -26.75 -12.14 4.94
N VAL A 65 -27.84 -11.39 5.13
CA VAL A 65 -28.25 -10.84 6.44
C VAL A 65 -28.62 -11.98 7.39
N ASP A 66 -29.36 -12.98 6.90
CA ASP A 66 -29.81 -14.12 7.71
C ASP A 66 -28.64 -14.97 8.21
N ILE A 67 -27.64 -15.18 7.35
CA ILE A 67 -26.41 -15.91 7.72
C ILE A 67 -25.58 -15.15 8.75
N ILE A 68 -25.39 -13.84 8.55
CA ILE A 68 -24.65 -13.01 9.50
C ILE A 68 -25.36 -12.99 10.86
N ARG A 69 -26.70 -12.89 10.86
CA ARG A 69 -27.51 -12.91 12.08
C ARG A 69 -27.35 -14.23 12.82
N ARG A 70 -27.51 -15.36 12.12
CA ARG A 70 -27.32 -16.70 12.68
C ARG A 70 -25.93 -16.87 13.32
N PHE A 71 -24.86 -16.47 12.64
CA PHE A 71 -23.50 -16.57 13.21
C PHE A 71 -23.23 -15.64 14.40
N ARG A 72 -23.95 -14.52 14.52
CA ARG A 72 -23.88 -13.66 15.71
C ARG A 72 -24.64 -14.27 16.88
N GLU A 73 -25.81 -14.84 16.60
CA GLU A 73 -26.63 -15.52 17.60
C GLU A 73 -25.97 -16.81 18.10
N GLU A 74 -25.28 -17.58 17.23
CA GLU A 74 -24.53 -18.79 17.62
C GLU A 74 -23.20 -18.51 18.37
N ARG A 75 -22.71 -17.26 18.36
CA ARG A 75 -21.48 -16.86 19.06
C ARG A 75 -21.71 -16.47 20.52
N HIS A 76 -22.96 -16.30 20.91
CA HIS A 76 -23.41 -15.94 22.26
C HIS A 76 -24.29 -17.05 22.83
#